data_AF-A0A6N8NSU7-F1
#
_entry.id   AF-A0A6N8NSU7-F1
#
_cell.length_a   1.000
_cell.length_b   1.000
_cell.length_c   1.000
_cell.angle_alpha   90.00
_cell.angle_beta   90.00
_cell.angle_gamma   90.00
#
_symmetry.space_group_name_H-M   'P 1'
#
loop_
_entity.id
_entity.type
_entity.pdbx_description
1 polymer ?
#
loop_
_entity_poly.entity_id
_entity_poly.type
_entity_poly.pdbx_seq_one_letter_code
_entity_poly.pdbx_strand_id
1 'polypeptide(L)'
;GASPGTFLHSLFEDLDFTQPVDPNWVREKLELGGFESQWEPVLTEWITAVLQAPLNETGVSLSQLSARNKQVEMEFYLPISEPLIASQLDTLIRQFDPLSAGCPPLEFMQVRGMLKGFIDLVFRHEGRYYLLDYKSNWLGEDSSAYTQQAMAAAMQAHRYDLQYQLYTLALHRYLRHRIADYDYEHHFGGVIYLFLRGVDKEHPQQGIYTTRPNAGLIALMDEMFAGMTLEEA
;
A
#
# COMPACT_ATOMS: atom_id res chain seq x y z
N GLY A 1 -21.35 2.23 -2.50
CA GLY A 1 -21.02 1.00 -3.26
C GLY A 1 -19.54 0.98 -3.59
N ALA A 2 -19.00 -0.12 -4.10
CA ALA A 2 -17.57 -0.24 -4.44
C ALA A 2 -17.13 0.62 -5.65
N SER A 3 -18.08 0.98 -6.53
CA SER A 3 -17.81 1.71 -7.78
C SER A 3 -17.07 3.06 -7.62
N PRO A 4 -17.42 3.95 -6.68
CA PRO A 4 -16.67 5.19 -6.46
C PRO A 4 -15.24 4.96 -5.94
N GLY A 5 -14.99 3.89 -5.18
CA GLY A 5 -13.63 3.57 -4.69
C GLY A 5 -12.71 3.14 -5.82
N THR A 6 -13.19 2.21 -6.65
CA THR A 6 -12.47 1.76 -7.86
C THR A 6 -12.21 2.91 -8.82
N PHE A 7 -13.16 3.83 -8.99
CA PHE A 7 -12.96 5.03 -9.81
C PHE A 7 -11.82 5.91 -9.28
N LEU A 8 -11.79 6.19 -7.97
CA LEU A 8 -10.75 7.04 -7.39
C LEU A 8 -9.35 6.42 -7.54
N HIS A 9 -9.24 5.09 -7.44
CA HIS A 9 -7.97 4.39 -7.63
C HIS A 9 -7.49 4.49 -9.07
N SER A 10 -8.38 4.26 -10.05
CA SER A 10 -7.99 4.27 -11.46
C SER A 10 -7.52 5.62 -11.98
N LEU A 11 -7.86 6.72 -11.30
CA LEU A 11 -7.30 8.04 -11.60
C LEU A 11 -5.78 8.06 -11.42
N PHE A 12 -5.22 7.33 -10.46
CA PHE A 12 -3.77 7.34 -10.19
C PHE A 12 -2.99 6.33 -11.05
N GLU A 13 -3.68 5.46 -11.78
CA GLU A 13 -3.06 4.49 -12.69
C GLU A 13 -2.52 5.17 -13.95
N ASP A 14 -3.32 6.07 -14.54
CA ASP A 14 -3.01 6.71 -15.83
C ASP A 14 -2.32 8.08 -15.69
N LEU A 15 -2.25 8.64 -14.47
CA LEU A 15 -1.84 10.01 -14.25
C LEU A 15 -0.31 10.18 -14.25
N ASP A 16 0.17 11.15 -15.04
CA ASP A 16 1.53 11.66 -14.86
C ASP A 16 1.58 12.57 -13.63
N PHE A 17 2.07 12.00 -12.52
CA PHE A 17 2.18 12.72 -11.24
C PHE A 17 3.01 14.00 -11.32
N THR A 18 3.90 14.14 -12.32
CA THR A 18 4.82 15.28 -12.43
C THR A 18 4.22 16.49 -13.15
N GLN A 19 3.04 16.35 -13.76
CA GLN A 19 2.36 17.41 -14.49
C GLN A 19 1.18 17.97 -13.70
N PRO A 20 0.78 19.22 -13.96
CA PRO A 20 -0.51 19.73 -13.50
C PRO A 20 -1.66 18.82 -13.98
N VAL A 21 -2.66 18.61 -13.13
CA VAL A 21 -3.85 17.83 -13.48
C VAL A 21 -4.64 18.59 -14.55
N ASP A 22 -4.87 17.98 -15.72
CA ASP A 22 -5.63 18.59 -16.81
C ASP A 22 -7.14 18.48 -16.55
N PRO A 23 -7.88 19.59 -16.40
CA PRO A 23 -9.33 19.60 -16.26
C PRO A 23 -10.08 18.82 -17.35
N ASN A 24 -9.58 18.80 -18.59
CA ASN A 24 -10.24 18.09 -19.69
C ASN A 24 -10.16 16.57 -19.49
N TRP A 25 -8.99 16.07 -19.07
CA TRP A 25 -8.81 14.66 -18.71
C TRP A 25 -9.69 14.27 -17.52
N VAL A 26 -9.84 15.15 -16.52
CA VAL A 26 -10.73 14.91 -15.38
C VAL A 26 -12.20 14.79 -15.83
N ARG A 27 -12.68 15.65 -16.74
CA ARG A 27 -14.04 15.53 -17.31
C ARG A 27 -14.23 14.22 -18.06
N GLU A 28 -13.25 13.83 -18.88
CA GLU A 28 -13.28 12.55 -19.59
C GLU A 28 -13.39 11.37 -18.61
N LYS A 29 -12.59 11.37 -17.54
CA LYS A 29 -12.66 10.34 -16.49
C LYS A 29 -14.00 10.34 -15.75
N LEU A 30 -14.55 11.50 -15.41
CA LEU A 30 -15.88 11.62 -14.80
C LEU A 30 -16.96 11.02 -15.71
N GLU A 31 -16.96 11.36 -17.00
CA GLU A 31 -17.90 10.82 -17.99
C GLU A 31 -17.79 9.30 -18.12
N LEU A 32 -16.58 8.76 -18.23
CA LEU A 32 -16.32 7.31 -18.27
C LEU A 32 -16.77 6.61 -16.98
N GLY A 33 -16.63 7.28 -15.83
CA GLY A 33 -17.08 6.80 -14.53
C GLY A 33 -18.59 6.94 -14.28
N GLY A 34 -19.33 7.60 -15.18
CA GLY A 34 -20.75 7.88 -15.02
C GLY A 34 -21.06 8.99 -14.00
N PHE A 35 -20.11 9.87 -13.74
CA PHE A 35 -20.23 11.01 -12.83
C PHE A 35 -20.47 12.32 -13.60
N GLU A 36 -21.14 13.27 -12.96
CA GLU A 36 -21.45 14.57 -13.56
C GLU A 36 -20.20 15.45 -13.68
N SER A 37 -20.06 16.16 -14.80
CA SER A 37 -18.91 17.03 -15.08
C SER A 37 -18.77 18.21 -14.13
N GLN A 38 -19.82 18.55 -13.37
CA GLN A 38 -19.78 19.59 -12.32
C GLN A 38 -18.79 19.28 -11.19
N TRP A 39 -18.41 18.00 -11.03
CA TRP A 39 -17.42 17.57 -10.05
C TRP A 39 -15.98 17.84 -10.47
N GLU A 40 -15.72 18.26 -11.72
CA GLU A 40 -14.36 18.46 -12.22
C GLU A 40 -13.51 19.37 -11.34
N PRO A 41 -13.94 20.60 -10.95
CA PRO A 41 -13.08 21.48 -10.18
C PRO A 41 -12.70 20.88 -8.83
N VAL A 42 -13.64 20.20 -8.18
CA VAL A 42 -13.45 19.53 -6.89
C VAL A 42 -12.45 18.38 -7.03
N LEU A 43 -12.62 17.57 -8.08
CA LEU A 43 -11.77 16.39 -8.31
C LEU A 43 -10.35 16.81 -8.72
N THR A 44 -10.20 17.83 -9.57
CA THR A 44 -8.90 18.41 -9.95
C THR A 44 -8.14 18.94 -8.74
N GLU A 45 -8.81 19.70 -7.86
CA GLU A 45 -8.18 20.20 -6.65
C GLU A 45 -7.78 19.06 -5.69
N TRP A 46 -8.65 18.08 -5.51
CA TRP A 46 -8.38 16.93 -4.64
C TRP A 46 -7.23 16.06 -5.17
N ILE A 47 -7.18 15.74 -6.47
CA ILE A 47 -6.05 15.00 -7.07
C ILE A 47 -4.76 15.79 -6.83
N THR A 48 -4.79 17.11 -7.06
CA THR A 48 -3.62 17.97 -6.84
C THR A 48 -3.16 17.94 -5.39
N ALA A 49 -4.08 17.98 -4.43
CA ALA A 49 -3.77 17.86 -3.00
C ALA A 49 -3.10 16.52 -2.68
N VAL A 50 -3.65 15.42 -3.20
CA VAL A 50 -3.10 14.06 -3.04
C VAL A 50 -1.69 13.97 -3.62
N LEU A 51 -1.46 14.54 -4.81
CA LEU A 51 -0.15 14.49 -5.44
C LEU A 51 0.93 15.27 -4.68
N GLN A 52 0.54 16.35 -3.98
CA GLN A 52 1.44 17.25 -3.28
C GLN A 52 1.65 16.89 -1.80
N ALA A 53 0.81 16.02 -1.23
CA ALA A 53 0.90 15.61 0.15
C ALA A 53 2.27 14.94 0.45
N PRO A 54 2.99 15.38 1.50
CA PRO A 54 4.17 14.67 1.99
C PRO A 54 3.78 13.28 2.50
N LEU A 55 4.32 12.22 1.91
CA LEU A 55 3.93 10.83 2.17
C LEU A 55 4.60 10.24 3.42
N ASN A 56 5.70 10.84 3.89
CA ASN A 56 6.43 10.43 5.08
C ASN A 56 7.37 11.57 5.54
N GLU A 57 8.17 11.27 6.58
CA GLU A 57 9.14 12.19 7.21
C GLU A 57 10.22 12.73 6.26
N THR A 58 10.49 12.08 5.11
CA THR A 58 11.47 12.59 4.12
C THR A 58 10.91 13.74 3.28
N GLY A 59 9.60 13.98 3.34
CA GLY A 59 8.92 14.97 2.51
C GLY A 59 8.68 14.53 1.08
N VAL A 60 8.88 13.24 0.75
CA VAL A 60 8.58 12.72 -0.59
C VAL A 60 7.09 12.84 -0.88
N SER A 61 6.74 13.31 -2.08
CA SER A 61 5.36 13.38 -2.57
C SER A 61 5.20 12.62 -3.88
N LEU A 62 3.97 12.24 -4.23
CA LEU A 62 3.70 11.59 -5.53
C LEU A 62 4.15 12.46 -6.70
N SER A 63 4.00 13.79 -6.59
CA SER A 63 4.37 14.74 -7.64
C SER A 63 5.86 14.79 -7.98
N GLN A 64 6.72 14.24 -7.11
CA GLN A 64 8.15 14.13 -7.35
C GLN A 64 8.53 12.83 -8.09
N LEU A 65 7.57 11.90 -8.25
CA LEU A 65 7.83 10.57 -8.79
C LEU A 65 7.71 10.56 -10.32
N SER A 66 8.85 10.71 -11.00
CA SER A 66 8.93 10.47 -12.45
C SER A 66 8.61 9.00 -12.80
N ALA A 67 8.22 8.76 -14.05
CA ALA A 67 7.96 7.41 -14.57
C ALA A 67 9.13 6.42 -14.40
N ARG A 68 10.38 6.90 -14.26
CA ARG A 68 11.56 6.04 -14.03
C ARG A 68 11.71 5.59 -12.58
N ASN A 69 11.08 6.30 -11.65
CA ASN A 69 11.18 6.05 -10.22
C ASN A 69 9.88 5.49 -9.65
N LYS A 70 8.93 5.09 -10.49
CA LYS A 70 7.68 4.45 -10.06
C LYS A 70 7.28 3.30 -10.98
N GLN A 71 6.57 2.35 -10.41
CA GLN A 71 5.86 1.29 -11.10
C GLN A 71 4.44 1.26 -10.52
N VAL A 72 3.46 1.59 -11.36
CA VAL A 72 2.04 1.47 -11.01
C VAL A 72 1.57 0.05 -11.31
N GLU A 73 0.62 -0.45 -10.53
CA GLU A 73 0.02 -1.78 -10.64
C GLU A 73 1.06 -2.90 -10.81
N MET A 74 2.00 -2.99 -9.87
CA MET A 74 3.01 -4.05 -9.91
C MET A 74 2.36 -5.39 -9.59
N GLU A 75 2.13 -6.20 -10.63
CA GLU A 75 1.73 -7.61 -10.49
C GLU A 75 2.84 -8.41 -9.80
N PHE A 76 2.45 -9.27 -8.87
CA PHE A 76 3.37 -10.18 -8.21
C PHE A 76 2.80 -11.59 -8.04
N TYR A 77 3.73 -12.52 -7.85
CA TYR A 77 3.47 -13.93 -7.62
C TYR A 77 4.31 -14.40 -6.44
N LEU A 78 3.65 -14.93 -5.42
CA LEU A 78 4.29 -15.55 -4.27
C LEU A 78 3.98 -17.06 -4.28
N PRO A 79 4.94 -17.91 -4.69
CA PRO A 79 4.76 -19.34 -4.56
C PRO A 79 4.73 -19.73 -3.07
N ILE A 80 3.81 -20.64 -2.75
CA ILE A 80 3.62 -21.27 -1.45
C ILE A 80 4.00 -22.74 -1.62
N SER A 81 5.27 -23.05 -1.36
CA SER A 81 5.87 -24.37 -1.61
C SER A 81 5.26 -25.44 -0.72
N GLU A 82 5.09 -25.11 0.56
CA GLU A 82 4.50 -25.95 1.60
C GLU A 82 3.16 -25.38 2.09
N PRO A 83 2.22 -26.21 2.58
CA PRO A 83 0.92 -25.73 3.05
C PRO A 83 1.07 -24.65 4.13
N LEU A 84 0.61 -23.45 3.83
CA LEU A 84 0.60 -22.35 4.79
C LEU A 84 -0.47 -22.60 5.84
N ILE A 85 -0.08 -22.65 7.12
CA ILE A 85 -0.99 -22.87 8.25
C ILE A 85 -1.34 -21.52 8.88
N ALA A 86 -2.63 -21.18 8.91
CA ALA A 86 -3.11 -19.89 9.38
C ALA A 86 -2.63 -19.52 10.79
N SER A 87 -2.67 -20.47 11.73
CA SER A 87 -2.24 -20.23 13.12
C SER A 87 -0.73 -19.97 13.26
N GLN A 88 0.10 -20.62 12.43
CA GLN A 88 1.54 -20.40 12.45
C GLN A 88 1.89 -19.02 11.90
N LEU A 89 1.28 -18.64 10.77
CA LEU A 89 1.45 -17.31 10.22
C LEU A 89 0.93 -16.23 11.18
N ASP A 90 -0.25 -16.44 11.77
CA ASP A 90 -0.85 -15.51 12.74
C ASP A 90 0.07 -15.29 13.95
N THR A 91 0.61 -16.37 14.51
CA THR A 91 1.56 -16.30 15.63
C THR A 91 2.79 -15.48 15.26
N LEU A 92 3.36 -15.73 14.09
CA LEU A 92 4.54 -15.02 13.59
C LEU A 92 4.26 -13.53 13.40
N ILE A 93 3.21 -13.16 12.66
CA ILE A 93 2.95 -11.75 12.33
C ILE A 93 2.63 -10.94 13.60
N ARG A 94 1.91 -11.52 14.57
CA ARG A 94 1.60 -10.86 15.85
C ARG A 94 2.82 -10.62 16.72
N GLN A 95 3.83 -11.48 16.63
CA GLN A 95 5.06 -11.32 17.40
C GLN A 95 5.85 -10.08 16.95
N PHE A 96 5.81 -9.76 15.66
CA PHE A 96 6.64 -8.71 15.07
C PHE A 96 5.89 -7.41 14.77
N ASP A 97 4.57 -7.47 14.56
CA ASP A 97 3.75 -6.31 14.21
C ASP A 97 2.68 -6.00 15.27
N PRO A 98 2.78 -4.85 15.97
CA PRO A 98 1.79 -4.43 16.94
C PRO A 98 0.37 -4.27 16.36
N LEU A 99 0.25 -3.93 15.07
CA LEU A 99 -1.06 -3.80 14.43
C LEU A 99 -1.71 -5.17 14.28
N SER A 100 -0.98 -6.17 13.75
CA SER A 100 -1.38 -7.58 13.70
C SER A 100 -1.72 -8.15 15.08
N ALA A 101 -0.98 -7.76 16.13
CA ALA A 101 -1.26 -8.20 17.50
C ALA A 101 -2.69 -7.83 17.97
N GLY A 102 -3.25 -6.73 17.47
CA GLY A 102 -4.64 -6.31 17.75
C GLY A 102 -5.69 -6.80 16.75
N CYS A 103 -5.31 -7.53 15.69
CA CYS A 103 -6.25 -8.09 14.72
C CYS A 103 -6.99 -9.33 15.27
N PRO A 104 -8.15 -9.71 14.71
CA PRO A 104 -8.71 -11.05 14.89
C PRO A 104 -7.76 -12.15 14.35
N PRO A 105 -7.81 -13.38 14.88
CA PRO A 105 -7.00 -14.50 14.37
C PRO A 105 -7.18 -14.72 12.87
N LEU A 106 -6.11 -15.13 12.18
CA LEU A 106 -6.24 -15.58 10.80
C LEU A 106 -7.01 -16.89 10.72
N GLU A 107 -8.00 -16.91 9.83
CA GLU A 107 -8.81 -18.08 9.53
C GLU A 107 -8.80 -18.32 8.03
N PHE A 108 -8.03 -19.33 7.59
CA PHE A 108 -8.08 -19.84 6.23
C PHE A 108 -7.75 -21.33 6.20
N MET A 109 -8.33 -22.03 5.23
CA MET A 109 -7.95 -23.41 4.92
C MET A 109 -6.51 -23.43 4.41
N GLN A 110 -5.74 -24.46 4.77
CA GLN A 110 -4.36 -24.62 4.30
C GLN A 110 -4.23 -24.28 2.81
N VAL A 111 -3.39 -23.28 2.52
CA VAL A 111 -3.19 -22.79 1.15
C VAL A 111 -1.91 -23.40 0.60
N ARG A 112 -1.98 -23.95 -0.60
CA ARG A 112 -0.82 -24.36 -1.40
C ARG A 112 -0.98 -23.81 -2.82
N GLY A 113 0.13 -23.48 -3.47
CA GLY A 113 0.13 -23.04 -4.86
C GLY A 113 0.80 -21.67 -4.99
N MET A 114 0.06 -20.69 -5.49
CA MET A 114 0.61 -19.36 -5.78
C MET A 114 -0.38 -18.28 -5.39
N LEU A 115 0.09 -17.33 -4.58
CA LEU A 115 -0.65 -16.11 -4.29
C LEU A 115 -0.31 -15.10 -5.39
N LYS A 116 -1.35 -14.66 -6.09
CA LYS A 116 -1.28 -13.60 -7.09
C LYS A 116 -1.90 -12.33 -6.52
N GLY A 117 -1.25 -11.19 -6.74
CA GLY A 117 -1.79 -9.90 -6.35
C GLY A 117 -1.18 -8.75 -7.14
N PHE A 118 -1.63 -7.55 -6.83
CA PHE A 118 -1.17 -6.31 -7.43
C PHE A 118 -0.88 -5.31 -6.32
N ILE A 119 0.25 -4.61 -6.44
CA ILE A 119 0.60 -3.48 -5.57
C ILE A 119 0.30 -2.21 -6.37
N ASP A 120 -0.54 -1.32 -5.83
CA ASP A 120 -0.95 -0.11 -6.53
C ASP A 120 0.24 0.73 -7.00
N LEU A 121 1.21 0.97 -6.11
CA LEU A 121 2.39 1.75 -6.44
C LEU A 121 3.64 1.22 -5.71
N VAL A 122 4.68 0.96 -6.49
CA VAL A 122 6.05 0.83 -5.99
C VAL A 122 6.84 2.03 -6.47
N PHE A 123 7.55 2.71 -5.60
CA PHE A 123 8.41 3.82 -6.02
C PHE A 123 9.77 3.81 -5.35
N ARG A 124 10.73 4.50 -5.98
CA ARG A 124 12.08 4.66 -5.48
C ARG A 124 12.36 6.12 -5.15
N HIS A 125 12.79 6.38 -3.92
CA HIS A 125 13.21 7.70 -3.45
C HIS A 125 14.50 7.55 -2.65
N GLU A 126 15.51 8.38 -2.96
CA GLU A 126 16.82 8.37 -2.29
C GLU A 126 17.45 6.96 -2.14
N GLY A 127 17.31 6.13 -3.19
CA GLY A 127 17.86 4.77 -3.21
C GLY A 127 17.03 3.71 -2.48
N ARG A 128 15.96 4.10 -1.80
CA ARG A 128 15.03 3.20 -1.09
C ARG A 128 13.76 2.97 -1.88
N TYR A 129 13.21 1.76 -1.77
CA TYR A 129 11.97 1.33 -2.40
C TYR A 129 10.83 1.34 -1.40
N TYR A 130 9.69 1.90 -1.81
CA TYR A 130 8.51 2.08 -0.99
C TYR A 130 7.31 1.41 -1.65
N LEU A 131 6.44 0.85 -0.82
CA LEU A 131 5.11 0.41 -1.21
C LEU A 131 4.11 1.51 -0.89
N LEU A 132 3.20 1.79 -1.80
CA LEU A 132 2.04 2.63 -1.56
C LEU A 132 0.78 1.95 -2.08
N ASP A 133 -0.27 1.94 -1.25
CA ASP A 133 -1.58 1.42 -1.56
C ASP A 133 -2.65 2.48 -1.27
N TYR A 134 -3.57 2.69 -2.21
CA TYR A 134 -4.62 3.68 -2.10
C TYR A 134 -5.82 3.09 -1.37
N LYS A 135 -6.43 3.86 -0.47
CA LYS A 135 -7.62 3.44 0.29
C LYS A 135 -8.73 4.47 0.16
N SER A 136 -9.90 4.05 -0.29
CA SER A 136 -11.09 4.89 -0.37
C SER A 136 -12.06 4.72 0.81
N ASN A 137 -11.61 4.09 1.91
CA ASN A 137 -12.42 3.82 3.10
C ASN A 137 -13.00 5.13 3.66
N TRP A 138 -14.27 5.11 4.06
CA TRP A 138 -14.91 6.25 4.69
C TRP A 138 -14.77 6.13 6.21
N LEU A 139 -14.01 7.04 6.83
CA LEU A 139 -13.83 7.10 8.28
C LEU A 139 -14.63 8.24 8.94
N GLY A 140 -15.14 9.16 8.13
CA GLY A 140 -15.96 10.30 8.54
C GLY A 140 -16.08 11.33 7.42
N GLU A 141 -16.70 12.47 7.73
CA GLU A 141 -17.07 13.50 6.74
C GLU A 141 -15.86 14.28 6.20
N ASP A 142 -14.81 14.46 7.00
CA ASP A 142 -13.64 15.26 6.64
C ASP A 142 -12.32 14.64 7.15
N SER A 143 -11.21 15.33 6.88
CA SER A 143 -9.85 14.91 7.22
C SER A 143 -9.63 14.71 8.72
N SER A 144 -10.38 15.38 9.59
CA SER A 144 -10.26 15.22 11.04
C SER A 144 -10.66 13.82 11.52
N ALA A 145 -11.47 13.11 10.74
CA ALA A 145 -11.87 11.73 11.03
C ALA A 145 -10.77 10.69 10.70
N TYR A 146 -9.74 11.06 9.94
CA TYR A 146 -8.70 10.14 9.46
C TYR A 146 -7.46 10.13 10.37
N THR A 147 -7.69 10.21 11.68
CA THR A 147 -6.64 10.16 12.68
C THR A 147 -5.83 8.86 12.60
N GLN A 148 -4.61 8.87 13.11
CA GLN A 148 -3.77 7.66 13.20
C GLN A 148 -4.50 6.49 13.90
N GLN A 149 -5.30 6.78 14.94
CA GLN A 149 -6.08 5.77 15.64
C GLN A 149 -7.22 5.21 14.77
N ALA A 150 -7.97 6.08 14.09
CA ALA A 150 -9.06 5.66 13.21
C ALA A 150 -8.55 4.85 12.01
N MET A 151 -7.44 5.29 11.41
CA MET A 151 -6.77 4.57 10.33
C MET A 151 -6.23 3.22 10.80
N ALA A 152 -5.57 3.14 11.96
CA ALA A 152 -5.10 1.87 12.52
C ALA A 152 -6.28 0.88 12.74
N ALA A 153 -7.40 1.35 13.27
CA ALA A 153 -8.59 0.51 13.44
C ALA A 153 -9.13 0.00 12.08
N ALA A 154 -9.16 0.86 11.05
CA ALA A 154 -9.54 0.46 9.70
C ALA A 154 -8.54 -0.56 9.10
N MET A 155 -7.25 -0.35 9.29
CA MET A 155 -6.19 -1.28 8.86
C MET A 155 -6.40 -2.67 9.47
N GLN A 156 -6.73 -2.75 10.76
CA GLN A 156 -7.03 -4.01 11.44
C GLN A 156 -8.32 -4.66 10.94
N ALA A 157 -9.39 -3.88 10.82
CA ALA A 157 -10.70 -4.37 10.40
C ALA A 157 -10.68 -5.00 8.99
N HIS A 158 -9.85 -4.49 8.10
CA HIS A 158 -9.72 -4.97 6.72
C HIS A 158 -8.52 -5.91 6.48
N ARG A 159 -7.80 -6.29 7.54
CA ARG A 159 -6.57 -7.09 7.46
C ARG A 159 -5.52 -6.54 6.51
N TYR A 160 -5.42 -5.21 6.45
CA TYR A 160 -4.38 -4.54 5.69
C TYR A 160 -2.98 -4.75 6.31
N ASP A 161 -2.92 -5.18 7.58
CA ASP A 161 -1.71 -5.67 8.24
C ASP A 161 -1.06 -6.82 7.45
N LEU A 162 -1.84 -7.87 7.17
CA LEU A 162 -1.35 -9.01 6.41
C LEU A 162 -1.07 -8.61 4.95
N GLN A 163 -1.90 -7.74 4.37
CA GLN A 163 -1.72 -7.28 2.99
C GLN A 163 -0.34 -6.63 2.80
N TYR A 164 0.03 -5.65 3.62
CA TYR A 164 1.30 -4.97 3.43
C TYR A 164 2.49 -5.90 3.71
N GLN A 165 2.36 -6.88 4.61
CA GLN A 165 3.41 -7.86 4.89
C GLN A 165 3.64 -8.76 3.67
N LEU A 166 2.58 -9.24 3.02
CA LEU A 166 2.66 -10.01 1.79
C LEU A 166 3.25 -9.18 0.64
N TYR A 167 2.84 -7.91 0.50
CA TYR A 167 3.40 -7.01 -0.52
C TYR A 167 4.88 -6.75 -0.27
N THR A 168 5.27 -6.58 0.99
CA THR A 168 6.67 -6.40 1.38
C THR A 168 7.49 -7.64 1.06
N LEU A 169 6.99 -8.85 1.36
CA LEU A 169 7.65 -10.10 0.98
C LEU A 169 7.80 -10.24 -0.55
N ALA A 170 6.74 -9.93 -1.30
CA ALA A 170 6.77 -9.97 -2.76
C ALA A 170 7.82 -9.00 -3.33
N LEU A 171 7.84 -7.77 -2.86
CA LEU A 171 8.82 -6.78 -3.29
C LEU A 171 10.24 -7.15 -2.84
N HIS A 172 10.41 -7.67 -1.62
CA HIS A 172 11.68 -8.15 -1.11
C HIS A 172 12.30 -9.21 -2.02
N ARG A 173 11.53 -10.25 -2.37
CA ARG A 173 11.96 -11.29 -3.33
C ARG A 173 12.27 -10.71 -4.70
N TYR A 174 11.42 -9.82 -5.19
CA TYR A 174 11.60 -9.17 -6.50
C TYR A 174 12.89 -8.35 -6.57
N LEU A 175 13.17 -7.52 -5.57
CA LEU A 175 14.36 -6.67 -5.52
C LEU A 175 15.63 -7.50 -5.35
N ARG A 176 15.60 -8.54 -4.50
CA ARG A 176 16.72 -9.48 -4.31
C ARG A 176 17.18 -10.13 -5.62
N HIS A 177 16.27 -10.36 -6.55
CA HIS A 177 16.60 -10.93 -7.86
C HIS A 177 17.19 -9.92 -8.86
N ARG A 178 16.96 -8.62 -8.66
CA ARG A 178 17.28 -7.57 -9.63
C ARG A 178 18.41 -6.63 -9.22
N ILE A 179 18.65 -6.49 -7.92
CA ILE A 179 19.64 -5.58 -7.38
C ILE A 179 20.81 -6.42 -6.87
N ALA A 180 21.99 -6.16 -7.43
CA ALA A 180 23.23 -6.71 -6.88
C ALA A 180 23.44 -6.17 -5.47
N ASP A 181 23.90 -7.03 -4.56
CA ASP A 181 24.10 -6.69 -3.13
C ASP A 181 22.85 -6.12 -2.46
N TYR A 182 21.66 -6.59 -2.87
CA TYR A 182 20.41 -6.22 -2.22
C TYR A 182 20.43 -6.57 -0.73
N ASP A 183 20.05 -5.57 0.05
CA ASP A 183 19.91 -5.62 1.50
C ASP A 183 18.62 -4.91 1.92
N TYR A 184 17.81 -5.57 2.74
CA TYR A 184 16.51 -5.03 3.15
C TYR A 184 16.65 -3.76 3.99
N GLU A 185 17.63 -3.68 4.88
CA GLU A 185 17.83 -2.53 5.76
C GLU A 185 18.23 -1.26 5.00
N HIS A 186 19.00 -1.42 3.92
CA HIS A 186 19.44 -0.31 3.08
C HIS A 186 18.44 0.06 1.99
N HIS A 187 17.77 -0.94 1.38
CA HIS A 187 17.00 -0.71 0.16
C HIS A 187 15.48 -0.64 0.39
N PHE A 188 14.93 -1.14 1.49
CA PHE A 188 13.49 -1.07 1.74
C PHE A 188 13.14 0.11 2.66
N GLY A 189 12.36 1.04 2.11
CA GLY A 189 12.01 2.32 2.72
C GLY A 189 10.79 2.27 3.62
N GLY A 190 9.81 1.43 3.31
CA GLY A 190 8.58 1.29 4.09
C GLY A 190 7.33 1.14 3.24
N VAL A 191 6.20 1.16 3.92
CA VAL A 191 4.85 1.00 3.39
C VAL A 191 4.04 2.25 3.72
N ILE A 192 3.26 2.72 2.76
CA ILE A 192 2.36 3.86 2.88
C ILE A 192 0.96 3.42 2.47
N TYR A 193 -0.02 3.59 3.34
CA TYR A 193 -1.44 3.43 3.01
C TYR A 193 -2.06 4.81 2.97
N LEU A 194 -2.47 5.23 1.78
CA LEU A 194 -2.99 6.56 1.50
C LEU A 194 -4.52 6.52 1.47
N PHE A 195 -5.14 6.86 2.60
CA PHE A 195 -6.58 7.03 2.73
C PHE A 195 -7.01 8.32 2.02
N LEU A 196 -7.33 8.19 0.73
CA LEU A 196 -7.52 9.30 -0.20
C LEU A 196 -8.56 10.34 0.27
N ARG A 197 -9.59 9.90 1.01
CA ARG A 197 -10.64 10.77 1.56
C ARG A 197 -10.20 11.60 2.77
N GLY A 198 -9.08 11.22 3.40
CA GLY A 198 -8.51 11.92 4.55
C GLY A 198 -7.39 12.89 4.20
N VAL A 199 -6.92 12.90 2.95
CA VAL A 199 -5.82 13.77 2.52
C VAL A 199 -6.30 15.21 2.45
N ASP A 200 -5.59 16.09 3.14
CA ASP A 200 -5.91 17.49 3.28
C ASP A 200 -4.62 18.33 3.26
N LYS A 201 -4.63 19.46 2.54
CA LYS A 201 -3.49 20.37 2.46
C LYS A 201 -3.16 21.02 3.80
N GLU A 202 -4.18 21.28 4.62
CA GLU A 202 -4.00 21.93 5.93
C GLU A 202 -3.50 20.94 7.00
N HIS A 203 -3.79 19.65 6.81
CA HIS A 203 -3.50 18.60 7.78
C HIS A 203 -2.77 17.42 7.11
N PRO A 204 -1.51 17.61 6.67
CA PRO A 204 -0.81 16.65 5.81
C PRO A 204 -0.55 15.26 6.44
N GLN A 205 -0.70 15.11 7.76
CA GLN A 205 -0.59 13.81 8.44
C GLN A 205 -1.90 13.00 8.45
N GLN A 206 -3.04 13.64 8.15
CA GLN A 206 -4.32 12.95 8.06
C GLN A 206 -4.40 12.16 6.76
N GLY A 207 -5.00 10.98 6.83
CA GLY A 207 -5.14 10.11 5.67
C GLY A 207 -3.86 9.38 5.24
N ILE A 208 -2.75 9.51 5.98
CA ILE A 208 -1.50 8.82 5.68
C ILE A 208 -1.13 7.90 6.84
N TYR A 209 -1.22 6.59 6.60
CA TYR A 209 -0.70 5.57 7.50
C TYR A 209 0.64 5.08 6.96
N THR A 210 1.67 5.04 7.81
CA THR A 210 2.99 4.51 7.42
C THR A 210 3.45 3.44 8.39
N THR A 211 4.16 2.45 7.86
CA THR A 211 4.83 1.44 8.67
C THR A 211 6.04 0.88 7.92
N ARG A 212 6.97 0.25 8.64
CA ARG A 212 8.07 -0.48 8.05
C ARG A 212 8.12 -1.88 8.68
N PRO A 213 7.70 -2.92 7.95
CA PRO A 213 7.77 -4.29 8.45
C PRO A 213 9.18 -4.65 8.89
N ASN A 214 9.27 -5.38 10.00
CA ASN A 214 10.55 -5.81 10.56
C ASN A 214 11.27 -6.76 9.58
N ALA A 215 12.59 -6.59 9.41
CA ALA A 215 13.37 -7.44 8.51
C ALA A 215 13.33 -8.93 8.91
N GLY A 216 13.37 -9.21 10.21
CA GLY A 216 13.24 -10.56 10.75
C GLY A 216 11.88 -11.19 10.43
N LEU A 217 10.79 -10.42 10.51
CA LEU A 217 9.48 -10.89 10.07
C LEU A 217 9.50 -11.30 8.59
N ILE A 218 10.03 -10.44 7.73
CA ILE A 218 10.07 -10.71 6.28
C ILE A 218 10.95 -11.92 5.95
N ALA A 219 12.08 -12.08 6.64
CA ALA A 219 12.94 -13.25 6.49
C ALA A 219 12.23 -14.55 6.92
N LEU A 220 11.57 -14.56 8.08
CA LEU A 220 10.82 -15.72 8.57
C LEU A 220 9.60 -16.05 7.69
N MET A 221 8.92 -15.03 7.16
CA MET A 221 7.87 -15.23 6.16
C MET A 221 8.45 -15.79 4.86
N ASP A 222 9.63 -15.34 4.42
CA ASP A 222 10.30 -15.86 3.23
C ASP A 222 10.58 -17.37 3.36
N GLU A 223 11.14 -17.78 4.50
CA GLU A 223 11.39 -19.18 4.85
C GLU A 223 10.10 -20.00 4.88
N MET A 224 9.08 -19.50 5.58
CA MET A 224 7.76 -20.15 5.68
C MET A 224 7.11 -20.37 4.30
N PHE A 225 7.19 -19.39 3.40
CA PHE A 225 6.64 -19.50 2.05
C PHE A 225 7.51 -20.36 1.12
N ALA A 226 8.83 -20.40 1.35
CA ALA A 226 9.76 -21.25 0.61
C ALA A 226 9.67 -22.73 1.01
N GLY A 227 9.13 -23.04 2.21
CA GLY A 227 9.06 -24.39 2.76
C GLY A 227 10.28 -24.78 3.59
N MET A 228 11.05 -23.80 4.08
CA MET A 228 12.12 -24.06 5.04
C MET A 228 11.47 -24.14 6.43
N THR A 229 11.46 -25.33 7.03
CA THR A 229 10.99 -25.51 8.40
C THR A 229 11.83 -24.66 9.33
N LEU A 230 11.18 -23.76 10.08
CA LEU A 230 11.72 -23.21 11.31
C LEU A 230 11.93 -24.38 12.27
N GLU A 231 13.15 -24.93 12.29
CA GLU A 231 13.55 -25.85 13.35
C GLU A 231 13.50 -25.04 14.66
N GLU A 232 12.54 -25.39 15.51
CA GLU A 232 12.43 -24.86 16.86
C GLU A 232 13.76 -25.11 17.58
N ALA A 233 14.44 -24.02 17.96
CA ALA A 233 15.71 -24.04 18.69
C ALA A 233 15.53 -24.45 20.16
#